data_AF-A0A371DU07-F1
#
_entry.id   AF-A0A371DU07-F1
#
_cell.length_a   1.000
_cell.length_b   1.000
_cell.length_c   1.000
_cell.angle_alpha   90.00
_cell.angle_beta   90.00
_cell.angle_gamma   90.00
#
_symmetry.space_group_name_H-M   'P 1'
#
loop_
_entity.id
_entity.type
_entity.pdbx_description
1 polymer ?
#
loop_
_entity_poly.entity_id
_entity_poly.type
_entity_poly.pdbx_seq_one_letter_code
_entity_poly.pdbx_strand_id
1 'polypeptide(L)'
;MAPQRLWLRCEKKEFERRTAITPTTAKKLIDAGFEIFVERDDQRIFRDQEYEAVGCKLVENNSWPSAPKDIPIIGLKELPESDDPLPHTHIQFAHCYKQQGGWSKVLARFHRGGGTLYDLEFLTDDQGRRVAAFGYHAGFAGAAAGALAFAAEKAGKPLGQLEPYENEQAMVDDVKRVLGGSGKGLKAMVIGALGRCGRGAVDLFRKIGVEEDDIVKWDMAETAKGGPFPEILEADIFVNCIYLSSPIPPFMTRETIAAAGKNRRLRVVVDVSCDTTNPHNPIPIYSVNTTFDKPTVPVEVGNNVILTYLSRRSEGNPPLAMVSIDHLPTLLPREASEQFSAALLPSLLELPNRKSARVWVEAEKLFREKLGEAVKAEGL
;
A
#
# COMPACT_ATOMS: atom_id res chain seq x y z
N MET A 1 -22.56 -13.29 -28.80
CA MET A 1 -22.14 -13.87 -27.51
C MET A 1 -22.75 -13.02 -26.40
N ALA A 2 -23.12 -13.61 -25.26
CA ALA A 2 -23.58 -12.82 -24.11
C ALA A 2 -22.42 -11.92 -23.62
N PRO A 3 -22.70 -10.68 -23.17
CA PRO A 3 -21.66 -9.78 -22.68
C PRO A 3 -20.96 -10.38 -21.45
N GLN A 4 -19.65 -10.14 -21.32
CA GLN A 4 -18.94 -10.49 -20.10
C GLN A 4 -19.41 -9.57 -18.97
N ARG A 5 -19.96 -10.16 -17.92
CA ARG A 5 -20.46 -9.43 -16.74
C ARG A 5 -19.40 -9.39 -15.65
N LEU A 6 -19.39 -8.33 -14.86
CA LEU A 6 -18.51 -8.19 -13.69
C LEU A 6 -19.20 -7.39 -12.59
N TRP A 7 -19.03 -7.80 -11.34
CA TRP A 7 -19.68 -7.20 -10.18
C TRP A 7 -18.65 -6.57 -9.24
N LEU A 8 -18.57 -5.24 -9.20
CA LEU A 8 -17.74 -4.51 -8.25
C LEU A 8 -18.45 -4.44 -6.90
N ARG A 9 -17.96 -5.22 -5.92
CA ARG A 9 -18.49 -5.21 -4.55
C ARG A 9 -18.04 -3.96 -3.77
N CYS A 10 -18.78 -3.56 -2.75
CA CYS A 10 -18.33 -2.57 -1.78
C CYS A 10 -17.21 -3.15 -0.88
N GLU A 11 -16.36 -2.27 -0.35
CA GLU A 11 -15.35 -2.68 0.63
C GLU A 11 -15.94 -2.68 2.04
N LYS A 12 -15.51 -3.64 2.87
CA LYS A 12 -15.92 -3.75 4.28
C LYS A 12 -14.83 -3.38 5.27
N LYS A 13 -13.58 -3.34 4.82
CA LYS A 13 -12.46 -2.89 5.64
C LYS A 13 -12.63 -1.41 5.92
N GLU A 14 -12.61 -1.04 7.20
CA GLU A 14 -12.73 0.36 7.62
C GLU A 14 -11.64 1.21 6.94
N PHE A 15 -12.02 2.40 6.51
CA PHE A 15 -11.16 3.37 5.82
C PHE A 15 -10.60 2.91 4.46
N GLU A 16 -10.99 1.74 3.93
CA GLU A 16 -10.61 1.33 2.57
C GLU A 16 -11.45 2.08 1.54
N ARG A 17 -11.01 3.28 1.17
CA ARG A 17 -11.72 4.14 0.21
C ARG A 17 -11.35 3.84 -1.25
N ARG A 18 -10.37 2.97 -1.50
CA ARG A 18 -9.94 2.59 -2.87
C ARG A 18 -10.92 1.61 -3.50
N THR A 19 -10.77 1.42 -4.81
CA THR A 19 -11.57 0.47 -5.59
C THR A 19 -10.71 -0.24 -6.62
N ALA A 20 -11.08 -1.48 -6.95
CA ALA A 20 -10.40 -2.28 -7.97
C ALA A 20 -10.75 -1.82 -9.41
N ILE A 21 -11.93 -1.22 -9.60
CA ILE A 21 -12.38 -0.64 -10.87
C ILE A 21 -12.82 0.79 -10.60
N THR A 22 -12.24 1.74 -11.31
CA THR A 22 -12.64 3.16 -11.31
C THR A 22 -13.66 3.46 -12.39
N PRO A 23 -14.41 4.58 -12.33
CA PRO A 23 -15.30 5.00 -13.42
C PRO A 23 -14.59 5.07 -14.78
N THR A 24 -13.34 5.57 -14.81
CA THR A 24 -12.50 5.63 -16.01
C THR A 24 -12.30 4.25 -16.64
N THR A 25 -11.94 3.25 -15.83
CA THR A 25 -11.72 1.88 -16.32
C THR A 25 -13.01 1.11 -16.57
N ALA A 26 -14.07 1.36 -15.79
CA ALA A 26 -15.39 0.81 -16.03
C ALA A 26 -15.91 1.23 -17.41
N LYS A 27 -15.75 2.52 -17.77
CA LYS A 27 -16.08 3.00 -19.12
C LYS A 27 -15.36 2.20 -20.20
N LYS A 28 -14.04 1.99 -20.05
CA LYS A 28 -13.25 1.24 -21.04
C LYS A 28 -13.69 -0.23 -21.16
N LEU A 29 -14.09 -0.86 -20.05
CA LEU A 29 -14.66 -2.21 -20.07
C LEU A 29 -16.03 -2.22 -20.77
N ILE A 30 -16.90 -1.26 -20.48
CA ILE A 30 -18.21 -1.12 -21.13
C ILE A 30 -18.05 -0.89 -22.64
N ASP A 31 -17.13 -0.02 -23.04
CA ASP A 31 -16.80 0.23 -24.45
C ASP A 31 -16.28 -1.05 -25.15
N ALA A 32 -15.67 -1.98 -24.40
CA ALA A 32 -15.23 -3.29 -24.87
C ALA A 32 -16.33 -4.38 -24.81
N GLY A 33 -17.58 -4.02 -24.48
CA GLY A 33 -18.73 -4.92 -24.47
C GLY A 33 -19.00 -5.62 -23.13
N PHE A 34 -18.39 -5.17 -22.03
CA PHE A 34 -18.70 -5.66 -20.70
C PHE A 34 -19.99 -5.02 -20.15
N GLU A 35 -20.64 -5.72 -19.24
CA GLU A 35 -21.70 -5.18 -18.40
C GLU A 35 -21.20 -5.15 -16.95
N ILE A 36 -21.12 -3.95 -16.37
CA ILE A 36 -20.52 -3.72 -15.05
C ILE A 36 -21.61 -3.37 -14.04
N PHE A 37 -21.73 -4.19 -13.01
CA PHE A 37 -22.55 -3.92 -11.83
C PHE A 37 -21.66 -3.31 -10.75
N VAL A 38 -22.14 -2.27 -10.07
CA VAL A 38 -21.39 -1.59 -9.02
C VAL A 38 -22.28 -1.46 -7.79
N GLU A 39 -21.83 -2.00 -6.68
CA GLU A 39 -22.51 -1.76 -5.41
C GLU A 39 -22.35 -0.30 -4.99
N ARG A 40 -23.47 0.31 -4.59
CA ARG A 40 -23.49 1.60 -3.90
C ARG A 40 -22.59 1.55 -2.67
N ASP A 41 -21.74 2.55 -2.47
CA ASP A 41 -20.75 2.53 -1.39
C ASP A 41 -20.32 3.94 -0.97
N ASP A 42 -20.84 4.41 0.18
CA ASP A 42 -20.51 5.74 0.72
C ASP A 42 -19.06 5.86 1.22
N GLN A 43 -18.36 4.74 1.46
CA GLN A 43 -16.95 4.75 1.87
C GLN A 43 -16.03 5.05 0.68
N ARG A 44 -16.42 4.60 -0.52
CA ARG A 44 -15.60 4.69 -1.73
C ARG A 44 -15.30 6.14 -2.10
N ILE A 45 -14.07 6.42 -2.53
CA ILE A 45 -13.67 7.77 -2.94
C ILE A 45 -14.40 8.27 -4.21
N PHE A 46 -14.85 7.35 -5.05
CA PHE A 46 -15.62 7.63 -6.25
C PHE A 46 -17.11 7.56 -5.93
N ARG A 47 -17.83 8.63 -6.25
CA ARG A 47 -19.27 8.73 -6.01
C ARG A 47 -20.02 7.80 -6.96
N ASP A 48 -21.14 7.28 -6.50
CA ASP A 48 -22.09 6.47 -7.28
C ASP A 48 -22.41 7.08 -8.65
N GLN A 49 -22.65 8.39 -8.69
CA GLN A 49 -23.00 9.11 -9.92
C GLN A 49 -21.87 9.11 -10.95
N GLU A 50 -20.60 8.98 -10.53
CA GLU A 50 -19.47 8.85 -11.46
C GLU A 50 -19.54 7.52 -12.23
N TYR A 51 -20.00 6.45 -11.58
CA TYR A 51 -20.21 5.15 -12.22
C TYR A 51 -21.47 5.12 -13.10
N GLU A 52 -22.57 5.70 -12.64
CA GLU A 52 -23.80 5.84 -13.45
C GLU A 52 -23.53 6.60 -14.74
N ALA A 53 -22.77 7.70 -14.65
CA ALA A 53 -22.44 8.56 -15.80
C ALA A 53 -21.66 7.83 -16.92
N VAL A 54 -20.94 6.75 -16.60
CA VAL A 54 -20.21 5.94 -17.58
C VAL A 54 -20.96 4.66 -18.00
N GLY A 55 -22.20 4.47 -17.52
CA GLY A 55 -23.08 3.37 -17.92
C GLY A 55 -23.03 2.14 -17.02
N CYS A 56 -22.45 2.22 -15.82
CA CYS A 56 -22.52 1.12 -14.85
C CYS A 56 -23.93 0.94 -14.30
N LYS A 57 -24.28 -0.29 -13.93
CA LYS A 57 -25.55 -0.62 -13.26
C LYS A 57 -25.35 -0.60 -11.75
N LEU A 58 -25.90 0.40 -11.07
CA LEU A 58 -25.84 0.42 -9.61
C LEU A 58 -26.77 -0.61 -9.00
N VAL A 59 -26.29 -1.25 -7.93
CA VAL A 59 -27.00 -2.26 -7.14
C VAL A 59 -26.80 -1.97 -5.65
N GLU A 60 -27.66 -2.52 -4.79
CA GLU A 60 -27.64 -2.27 -3.35
C GLU A 60 -26.28 -2.61 -2.71
N ASN A 61 -25.90 -1.86 -1.68
CA ASN A 61 -24.67 -2.11 -0.92
C ASN A 61 -24.65 -3.56 -0.40
N ASN A 62 -23.52 -4.27 -0.55
CA ASN A 62 -23.31 -5.61 -0.01
C ASN A 62 -24.29 -6.67 -0.52
N SER A 63 -24.73 -6.55 -1.79
CA SER A 63 -25.69 -7.47 -2.41
C SER A 63 -25.04 -8.58 -3.25
N TRP A 64 -23.71 -8.57 -3.42
CA TRP A 64 -22.95 -9.57 -4.16
C TRP A 64 -23.20 -11.03 -3.73
N PRO A 65 -23.49 -11.38 -2.45
CA PRO A 65 -23.77 -12.77 -2.10
C PRO A 65 -25.01 -13.32 -2.83
N SER A 66 -25.93 -12.44 -3.21
CA SER A 66 -27.15 -12.74 -3.97
C SER A 66 -26.99 -12.55 -5.48
N ALA A 67 -25.80 -12.13 -5.96
CA ALA A 67 -25.55 -11.98 -7.39
C ALA A 67 -25.64 -13.34 -8.10
N PRO A 68 -26.02 -13.37 -9.40
CA PRO A 68 -25.95 -14.59 -10.19
C PRO A 68 -24.56 -15.23 -10.14
N LYS A 69 -24.51 -16.55 -9.88
CA LYS A 69 -23.26 -17.31 -9.62
C LYS A 69 -22.28 -17.30 -10.79
N ASP A 70 -22.76 -17.06 -12.01
CA ASP A 70 -21.93 -16.97 -13.22
C ASP A 70 -21.23 -15.61 -13.40
N ILE A 71 -21.59 -14.60 -12.60
CA ILE A 71 -20.96 -13.28 -12.62
C ILE A 71 -19.79 -13.27 -11.63
N PRO A 72 -18.54 -13.03 -12.09
CA PRO A 72 -17.42 -12.85 -11.18
C PRO A 72 -17.57 -11.59 -10.31
N ILE A 73 -17.18 -11.71 -9.05
CA ILE A 73 -17.16 -10.63 -8.07
C ILE A 73 -15.74 -10.07 -7.98
N ILE A 74 -15.58 -8.77 -8.18
CA ILE A 74 -14.30 -8.07 -8.03
C ILE A 74 -14.38 -7.09 -6.86
N GLY A 75 -13.35 -7.12 -6.02
CA GLY A 75 -13.12 -6.16 -4.96
C GLY A 75 -11.62 -6.06 -4.69
N LEU A 76 -11.23 -5.16 -3.80
CA LEU A 76 -9.83 -4.96 -3.48
C LEU A 76 -9.42 -5.81 -2.28
N LYS A 77 -10.06 -5.65 -1.12
CA LYS A 77 -9.58 -6.26 0.14
C LYS A 77 -10.14 -7.65 0.42
N GLU A 78 -9.71 -8.22 1.53
CA GLU A 78 -10.22 -9.45 2.10
C GLU A 78 -11.73 -9.35 2.39
N LEU A 79 -12.44 -10.47 2.32
CA LEU A 79 -13.83 -10.54 2.79
C LEU A 79 -13.84 -10.64 4.32
N PRO A 80 -14.91 -10.20 5.00
CA PRO A 80 -15.09 -10.47 6.42
C PRO A 80 -14.96 -11.97 6.73
N GLU A 81 -14.39 -12.27 7.90
CA GLU A 81 -14.32 -13.63 8.43
C GLU A 81 -15.73 -14.22 8.52
N SER A 82 -15.90 -15.42 7.98
CA SER A 82 -17.18 -16.14 7.94
C SER A 82 -16.92 -17.59 7.51
N ASP A 83 -17.82 -18.50 7.89
CA ASP A 83 -17.83 -19.88 7.41
C ASP A 83 -18.73 -20.10 6.18
N ASP A 84 -19.41 -19.05 5.71
CA ASP A 84 -20.32 -19.13 4.58
C ASP A 84 -19.57 -19.56 3.31
N PRO A 85 -20.12 -20.54 2.56
CA PRO A 85 -19.55 -20.96 1.28
C PRO A 85 -19.47 -19.81 0.28
N LEU A 86 -18.41 -19.80 -0.53
CA LEU A 86 -18.23 -18.84 -1.61
C LEU A 86 -18.46 -19.53 -2.96
N PRO A 87 -19.64 -19.38 -3.59
CA PRO A 87 -19.96 -20.08 -4.84
C PRO A 87 -19.50 -19.32 -6.09
N HIS A 88 -19.20 -18.02 -5.98
CA HIS A 88 -18.80 -17.19 -7.11
C HIS A 88 -17.31 -17.34 -7.44
N THR A 89 -16.93 -16.85 -8.61
CA THR A 89 -15.53 -16.48 -8.88
C THR A 89 -15.25 -15.13 -8.24
N HIS A 90 -14.18 -15.01 -7.45
CA HIS A 90 -13.73 -13.77 -6.82
C HIS A 90 -12.40 -13.30 -7.40
N ILE A 91 -12.26 -11.99 -7.60
CA ILE A 91 -11.01 -11.30 -7.96
C ILE A 91 -10.74 -10.30 -6.84
N GLN A 92 -9.74 -10.56 -5.98
CA GLN A 92 -9.43 -9.71 -4.82
C GLN A 92 -8.04 -9.98 -4.25
N PHE A 93 -7.55 -9.13 -3.35
CA PHE A 93 -6.49 -9.52 -2.42
C PHE A 93 -7.11 -10.34 -1.28
N ALA A 94 -6.92 -11.66 -1.29
CA ALA A 94 -7.48 -12.53 -0.25
C ALA A 94 -6.51 -12.76 0.92
N HIS A 95 -5.21 -12.50 0.70
CA HIS A 95 -4.16 -12.66 1.70
C HIS A 95 -4.18 -14.05 2.37
N CYS A 96 -4.31 -15.10 1.56
CA CYS A 96 -4.40 -16.49 2.04
C CYS A 96 -3.41 -17.47 1.39
N TYR A 97 -2.43 -16.99 0.60
CA TYR A 97 -1.44 -17.85 -0.07
C TYR A 97 -0.06 -17.89 0.60
N LYS A 98 0.16 -17.10 1.66
CA LYS A 98 1.43 -17.00 2.41
C LYS A 98 1.28 -17.52 3.84
N GLN A 99 0.31 -18.41 4.07
CA GLN A 99 0.01 -19.00 5.39
C GLN A 99 -0.26 -17.96 6.50
N GLN A 100 -0.90 -16.84 6.14
CA GLN A 100 -1.38 -15.86 7.09
C GLN A 100 -2.34 -16.48 8.12
N GLY A 101 -2.54 -15.86 9.28
CA GLY A 101 -3.54 -16.33 10.25
C GLY A 101 -4.91 -16.53 9.59
N GLY A 102 -5.49 -17.73 9.73
CA GLY A 102 -6.80 -18.07 9.14
C GLY A 102 -6.81 -18.38 7.63
N TRP A 103 -5.65 -18.44 6.96
CA TRP A 103 -5.55 -18.65 5.50
C TRP A 103 -6.35 -19.85 4.98
N SER A 104 -6.29 -20.98 5.69
CA SER A 104 -6.91 -22.24 5.29
C SER A 104 -8.43 -22.18 5.39
N LYS A 105 -8.95 -21.49 6.42
CA LYS A 105 -10.39 -21.23 6.59
C LYS A 105 -10.96 -20.40 5.44
N VAL A 106 -10.23 -19.38 4.98
CA VAL A 106 -10.64 -18.56 3.82
C VAL A 106 -10.81 -19.44 2.58
N LEU A 107 -9.83 -20.30 2.29
CA LEU A 107 -9.87 -21.18 1.12
C LEU A 107 -10.91 -22.31 1.26
N ALA A 108 -11.15 -22.80 2.47
CA ALA A 108 -12.19 -23.77 2.74
C ALA A 108 -13.60 -23.27 2.40
N ARG A 109 -13.86 -21.95 2.49
CA ARG A 109 -15.12 -21.35 2.01
C ARG A 109 -15.32 -21.54 0.51
N PHE A 110 -14.27 -21.35 -0.29
CA PHE A 110 -14.30 -21.61 -1.74
C PHE A 110 -14.46 -23.09 -2.03
N HIS A 111 -13.80 -23.97 -1.27
CA HIS A 111 -13.98 -25.42 -1.39
C HIS A 111 -15.44 -25.82 -1.19
N ARG A 112 -16.06 -25.40 -0.08
CA ARG A 112 -17.47 -25.69 0.23
C ARG A 112 -18.45 -25.10 -0.79
N GLY A 113 -18.13 -23.93 -1.35
CA GLY A 113 -19.00 -23.22 -2.29
C GLY A 113 -18.84 -23.65 -3.74
N GLY A 114 -17.73 -24.31 -4.09
CA GLY A 114 -17.36 -24.60 -5.48
C GLY A 114 -16.89 -23.36 -6.26
N GLY A 115 -16.62 -22.24 -5.58
CA GLY A 115 -16.14 -21.00 -6.17
C GLY A 115 -14.68 -21.06 -6.63
N THR A 116 -14.17 -19.92 -7.08
CA THR A 116 -12.79 -19.79 -7.56
C THR A 116 -12.21 -18.45 -7.11
N LEU A 117 -10.93 -18.40 -6.78
CA LEU A 117 -10.23 -17.16 -6.43
C LEU A 117 -9.15 -16.85 -7.46
N TYR A 118 -9.21 -15.66 -8.04
CA TYR A 118 -8.10 -15.02 -8.74
C TYR A 118 -7.50 -13.95 -7.84
N ASP A 119 -6.44 -14.30 -7.12
CA ASP A 119 -5.84 -13.36 -6.17
C ASP A 119 -5.03 -12.28 -6.90
N LEU A 120 -5.41 -11.02 -6.71
CA LEU A 120 -4.80 -9.83 -7.33
C LEU A 120 -3.29 -9.70 -7.00
N GLU A 121 -2.84 -10.27 -5.88
CA GLU A 121 -1.42 -10.27 -5.49
C GLU A 121 -0.56 -11.10 -6.44
N PHE A 122 -1.14 -12.12 -7.08
CA PHE A 122 -0.41 -13.13 -7.85
C PHE A 122 -0.71 -13.10 -9.36
N LEU A 123 -1.45 -12.10 -9.84
CA LEU A 123 -1.57 -11.84 -11.27
C LEU A 123 -0.25 -11.25 -11.79
N THR A 124 0.43 -11.98 -12.69
CA THR A 124 1.76 -11.60 -13.21
C THR A 124 1.83 -11.56 -14.74
N ASP A 125 2.71 -10.71 -15.25
CA ASP A 125 3.09 -10.69 -16.67
C ASP A 125 4.03 -11.85 -17.03
N ASP A 126 4.44 -11.92 -18.29
CA ASP A 126 5.24 -13.02 -18.85
C ASP A 126 6.67 -13.07 -18.30
N GLN A 127 7.07 -12.01 -17.57
CA GLN A 127 8.33 -11.90 -16.86
C GLN A 127 8.17 -12.15 -15.36
N GLY A 128 6.98 -12.57 -14.91
CA GLY A 128 6.67 -12.81 -13.50
C GLY A 128 6.48 -11.53 -12.68
N ARG A 129 6.37 -10.36 -13.32
CA ARG A 129 6.12 -9.09 -12.62
C ARG A 129 4.63 -8.92 -12.38
N ARG A 130 4.26 -8.49 -11.17
CA ARG A 130 2.85 -8.23 -10.82
C ARG A 130 2.22 -7.20 -11.76
N VAL A 131 1.08 -7.56 -12.37
CA VAL A 131 0.36 -6.73 -13.35
C VAL A 131 -0.13 -5.41 -12.73
N ALA A 132 -0.65 -5.46 -11.51
CA ALA A 132 -1.18 -4.30 -10.79
C ALA A 132 -0.70 -4.30 -9.33
N ALA A 133 -0.20 -3.14 -8.88
CA ALA A 133 0.22 -2.91 -7.49
C ALA A 133 0.19 -1.41 -7.16
N PHE A 134 0.11 -1.08 -5.87
CA PHE A 134 0.01 0.29 -5.37
C PHE A 134 1.34 1.00 -5.11
N GLY A 135 2.46 0.46 -5.63
CA GLY A 135 3.81 0.86 -5.21
C GLY A 135 4.08 2.36 -5.32
N TYR A 136 3.71 2.99 -6.44
CA TYR A 136 3.96 4.44 -6.66
C TYR A 136 3.29 5.30 -5.58
N HIS A 137 1.99 5.12 -5.39
CA HIS A 137 1.23 5.90 -4.41
C HIS A 137 1.59 5.55 -2.97
N ALA A 138 2.10 4.34 -2.70
CA ALA A 138 2.69 4.02 -1.39
C ALA A 138 3.91 4.91 -1.10
N GLY A 139 4.79 5.09 -2.08
CA GLY A 139 5.96 5.97 -1.93
C GLY A 139 5.59 7.45 -1.88
N PHE A 140 4.66 7.89 -2.73
CA PHE A 140 4.17 9.26 -2.76
C PHE A 140 3.53 9.66 -1.42
N ALA A 141 2.58 8.86 -0.94
CA ALA A 141 1.93 9.07 0.36
C ALA A 141 2.90 8.89 1.54
N GLY A 142 3.84 7.94 1.44
CA GLY A 142 4.89 7.73 2.44
C GLY A 142 5.78 8.96 2.61
N ALA A 143 6.28 9.53 1.51
CA ALA A 143 7.04 10.76 1.54
C ALA A 143 6.20 11.94 2.08
N ALA A 144 4.89 11.96 1.83
CA ALA A 144 3.99 13.02 2.31
C ALA A 144 3.82 12.93 3.83
N ALA A 145 3.55 11.73 4.34
CA ALA A 145 3.54 11.45 5.77
C ALA A 145 4.88 11.80 6.42
N GLY A 146 6.00 11.52 5.75
CA GLY A 146 7.34 11.91 6.20
C GLY A 146 7.52 13.43 6.32
N ALA A 147 7.10 14.18 5.30
CA ALA A 147 7.18 15.64 5.28
C ALA A 147 6.26 16.30 6.32
N LEU A 148 5.05 15.78 6.49
CA LEU A 148 4.11 16.20 7.54
C LEU A 148 4.70 15.93 8.94
N ALA A 149 5.29 14.74 9.15
CA ALA A 149 5.94 14.38 10.40
C ALA A 149 7.16 15.28 10.68
N PHE A 150 7.93 15.63 9.66
CA PHE A 150 9.07 16.53 9.78
C PHE A 150 8.64 17.94 10.19
N ALA A 151 7.59 18.48 9.57
CA ALA A 151 7.03 19.77 9.95
C ALA A 151 6.51 19.76 11.41
N ALA A 152 5.84 18.69 11.83
CA ALA A 152 5.38 18.52 13.20
C ALA A 152 6.54 18.44 14.21
N GLU A 153 7.60 17.70 13.89
CA GLU A 153 8.81 17.59 14.70
C GLU A 153 9.49 18.95 14.88
N LYS A 154 9.67 19.72 13.79
CA LYS A 154 10.20 21.09 13.85
C LYS A 154 9.36 22.02 14.73
N ALA A 155 8.05 21.81 14.77
CA ALA A 155 7.12 22.53 15.64
C ALA A 155 7.08 21.99 17.09
N GLY A 156 7.90 20.99 17.43
CA GLY A 156 8.01 20.42 18.77
C GLY A 156 6.82 19.56 19.20
N LYS A 157 6.01 19.06 18.25
CA LYS A 157 4.76 18.33 18.53
C LYS A 157 4.67 17.01 17.74
N PRO A 158 3.74 16.09 18.07
CA PRO A 158 3.53 14.91 17.24
C PRO A 158 2.78 15.27 15.97
N LEU A 159 3.00 14.45 14.95
CA LEU A 159 2.08 14.42 13.83
C LEU A 159 0.72 13.93 14.36
N GLY A 160 -0.32 14.74 14.15
CA GLY A 160 -1.69 14.36 14.45
C GLY A 160 -2.23 13.32 13.47
N GLN A 161 -3.50 12.97 13.62
CA GLN A 161 -4.16 12.04 12.71
C GLN A 161 -4.01 12.47 11.24
N LEU A 162 -3.71 11.51 10.37
CA LEU A 162 -3.74 11.65 8.92
C LEU A 162 -5.13 11.31 8.39
N GLU A 163 -5.64 12.15 7.50
CA GLU A 163 -6.89 11.92 6.79
C GLU A 163 -6.62 11.73 5.29
N PRO A 164 -7.33 10.83 4.60
CA PRO A 164 -7.19 10.69 3.16
C PRO A 164 -7.49 11.98 2.42
N TYR A 165 -6.63 12.34 1.47
CA TYR A 165 -6.83 13.50 0.62
C TYR A 165 -7.80 13.19 -0.52
N GLU A 166 -8.59 14.19 -0.92
CA GLU A 166 -9.50 14.12 -2.06
C GLU A 166 -8.76 13.88 -3.38
N ASN A 167 -7.56 14.46 -3.53
CA ASN A 167 -6.72 14.38 -4.71
C ASN A 167 -5.26 14.77 -4.41
N GLU A 168 -4.38 14.53 -5.38
CA GLU A 168 -2.93 14.72 -5.25
C GLU A 168 -2.57 16.20 -5.00
N GLN A 169 -3.27 17.11 -5.67
CA GLN A 169 -3.03 18.55 -5.54
C GLN A 169 -3.29 19.01 -4.10
N ALA A 170 -4.40 18.58 -3.49
CA ALA A 170 -4.72 18.87 -2.10
C ALA A 170 -3.64 18.37 -1.13
N MET A 171 -3.10 17.16 -1.37
CA MET A 171 -1.99 16.62 -0.59
C MET A 171 -0.72 17.48 -0.73
N VAL A 172 -0.33 17.80 -1.97
CA VAL A 172 0.88 18.60 -2.24
C VAL A 172 0.77 20.00 -1.62
N ASP A 173 -0.39 20.64 -1.75
CA ASP A 173 -0.62 21.98 -1.19
C ASP A 173 -0.59 21.98 0.34
N ASP A 174 -1.17 20.96 0.97
CA ASP A 174 -1.13 20.83 2.42
C ASP A 174 0.29 20.58 2.94
N VAL A 175 1.05 19.69 2.28
CA VAL A 175 2.46 19.44 2.62
C VAL A 175 3.29 20.73 2.47
N LYS A 176 3.13 21.47 1.36
CA LYS A 176 3.78 22.77 1.17
C LYS A 176 3.42 23.74 2.27
N ARG A 177 2.13 23.86 2.60
CA ARG A 177 1.62 24.77 3.64
C ARG A 177 2.27 24.50 4.99
N VAL A 178 2.36 23.24 5.44
CA VAL A 178 2.97 22.92 6.74
C VAL A 178 4.49 23.13 6.76
N LEU A 179 5.15 23.08 5.60
CA LEU A 179 6.58 23.36 5.44
C LEU A 179 6.89 24.86 5.31
N GLY A 180 5.88 25.74 5.31
CA GLY A 180 6.08 27.19 5.16
C GLY A 180 6.07 27.66 3.70
N GLY A 181 5.46 26.91 2.79
CA GLY A 181 5.20 27.26 1.40
C GLY A 181 5.92 26.36 0.37
N SER A 182 7.03 25.73 0.75
CA SER A 182 7.77 24.79 -0.11
C SER A 182 8.67 23.87 0.72
N GLY A 183 9.15 22.78 0.11
CA GLY A 183 10.18 21.89 0.64
C GLY A 183 11.61 22.40 0.47
N LYS A 184 11.81 23.67 0.10
CA LYS A 184 13.16 24.20 -0.13
C LYS A 184 14.02 24.13 1.14
N GLY A 185 15.24 23.61 0.99
CA GLY A 185 16.18 23.41 2.12
C GLY A 185 15.91 22.16 2.96
N LEU A 186 14.90 21.37 2.62
CA LEU A 186 14.77 19.99 3.08
C LEU A 186 15.76 19.13 2.29
N LYS A 187 16.41 18.15 2.94
CA LYS A 187 17.08 17.06 2.20
C LYS A 187 16.44 15.73 2.50
N ALA A 188 16.09 15.01 1.45
CA ALA A 188 15.44 13.72 1.52
C ALA A 188 16.36 12.65 0.96
N MET A 189 16.33 11.46 1.57
CA MET A 189 16.97 10.28 1.04
C MET A 189 15.92 9.22 0.74
N VAL A 190 16.01 8.62 -0.44
CA VAL A 190 15.13 7.54 -0.88
C VAL A 190 16.01 6.35 -1.26
N ILE A 191 15.89 5.24 -0.54
CA ILE A 191 16.51 3.96 -0.90
C ILE A 191 15.48 3.09 -1.64
N GLY A 192 15.85 2.59 -2.82
CA GLY A 192 14.92 1.95 -3.77
C GLY A 192 14.32 2.94 -4.76
N ALA A 193 15.06 4.01 -5.07
CA ALA A 193 14.63 5.16 -5.86
C ALA A 193 14.21 4.81 -7.29
N LEU A 194 14.77 3.74 -7.88
CA LEU A 194 14.44 3.31 -9.25
C LEU A 194 13.16 2.48 -9.31
N GLY A 195 12.68 1.95 -8.18
CA GLY A 195 11.44 1.18 -8.10
C GLY A 195 10.18 2.04 -8.25
N ARG A 196 9.01 1.38 -8.40
CA ARG A 196 7.71 2.09 -8.44
C ARG A 196 7.52 3.00 -7.22
N CYS A 197 7.81 2.47 -6.03
CA CYS A 197 7.68 3.17 -4.76
C CYS A 197 8.66 4.34 -4.64
N GLY A 198 9.95 4.12 -4.85
CA GLY A 198 10.94 5.20 -4.80
C GLY A 198 10.64 6.34 -5.77
N ARG A 199 10.21 6.03 -7.00
CA ARG A 199 9.79 7.08 -7.96
C ARG A 199 8.63 7.93 -7.44
N GLY A 200 7.65 7.33 -6.75
CA GLY A 200 6.55 8.07 -6.14
C GLY A 200 7.02 8.98 -5.00
N ALA A 201 7.93 8.50 -4.15
CA ALA A 201 8.52 9.30 -3.08
C ALA A 201 9.31 10.51 -3.63
N VAL A 202 10.15 10.27 -4.65
CA VAL A 202 10.93 11.31 -5.34
C VAL A 202 10.00 12.34 -6.01
N ASP A 203 8.93 11.88 -6.67
CA ASP A 203 7.98 12.78 -7.34
C ASP A 203 7.27 13.71 -6.36
N LEU A 204 6.85 13.20 -5.19
CA LEU A 204 6.33 14.07 -4.14
C LEU A 204 7.37 15.12 -3.72
N PHE A 205 8.61 14.72 -3.41
CA PHE A 205 9.64 15.67 -2.97
C PHE A 205 9.87 16.78 -4.00
N ARG A 206 9.87 16.44 -5.30
CA ARG A 206 9.91 17.43 -6.39
C ARG A 206 8.69 18.35 -6.37
N LYS A 207 7.48 17.77 -6.28
CA LYS A 207 6.22 18.53 -6.32
C LYS A 207 6.07 19.50 -5.14
N ILE A 208 6.59 19.15 -3.97
CA ILE A 208 6.59 20.05 -2.80
C ILE A 208 7.72 21.10 -2.87
N GLY A 209 8.67 20.97 -3.80
CA GLY A 209 9.72 21.97 -4.06
C GLY A 209 11.04 21.69 -3.32
N VAL A 210 11.37 20.42 -3.06
CA VAL A 210 12.73 20.02 -2.68
C VAL A 210 13.63 20.18 -3.90
N GLU A 211 14.81 20.79 -3.72
CA GLU A 211 15.80 20.94 -4.81
C GLU A 211 16.33 19.56 -5.22
N GLU A 212 16.57 19.34 -6.52
CA GLU A 212 16.93 18.00 -7.03
C GLU A 212 18.21 17.45 -6.40
N ASP A 213 19.19 18.31 -6.12
CA ASP A 213 20.47 17.96 -5.47
C ASP A 213 20.29 17.59 -3.98
N ASP A 214 19.17 17.98 -3.37
CA ASP A 214 18.80 17.65 -2.00
C ASP A 214 17.91 16.37 -1.93
N ILE A 215 17.63 15.72 -3.07
CA ILE A 215 16.96 14.42 -3.15
C ILE A 215 18.00 13.33 -3.46
N VAL A 216 18.54 12.71 -2.41
CA VAL A 216 19.47 11.59 -2.51
C VAL A 216 18.69 10.34 -2.96
N LYS A 217 18.98 9.86 -4.18
CA LYS A 217 18.31 8.72 -4.82
C LYS A 217 19.25 7.53 -4.85
N TRP A 218 19.05 6.57 -3.96
CA TRP A 218 19.86 5.36 -3.87
C TRP A 218 19.07 4.14 -4.32
N ASP A 219 19.79 3.18 -4.87
CA ASP A 219 19.27 1.88 -5.25
C ASP A 219 20.34 0.78 -5.00
N MET A 220 20.25 -0.33 -5.73
CA MET A 220 21.15 -1.48 -5.55
C MET A 220 22.64 -1.13 -5.70
N ALA A 221 22.98 -0.17 -6.57
CA ALA A 221 24.37 0.22 -6.81
C ALA A 221 25.04 0.80 -5.55
N GLU A 222 24.33 1.64 -4.80
CA GLU A 222 24.84 2.27 -3.59
C GLU A 222 24.71 1.36 -2.37
N THR A 223 23.62 0.58 -2.29
CA THR A 223 23.36 -0.31 -1.14
C THR A 223 24.20 -1.60 -1.14
N ALA A 224 24.75 -2.01 -2.30
CA ALA A 224 25.59 -3.20 -2.42
C ALA A 224 26.85 -3.19 -1.53
N LYS A 225 27.31 -2.00 -1.09
CA LYS A 225 28.45 -1.87 -0.17
C LYS A 225 28.18 -2.44 1.24
N GLY A 226 26.92 -2.68 1.58
CA GLY A 226 26.48 -3.13 2.90
C GLY A 226 26.40 -1.98 3.91
N GLY A 227 25.37 -2.00 4.75
CA GLY A 227 25.19 -0.99 5.80
C GLY A 227 26.09 -1.24 7.03
N PRO A 228 26.01 -0.35 8.04
CA PRO A 228 25.16 0.84 8.11
C PRO A 228 25.58 1.97 7.16
N PHE A 229 24.64 2.82 6.77
CA PHE A 229 24.86 3.94 5.84
C PHE A 229 24.82 5.28 6.61
N PRO A 230 25.97 5.92 6.89
CA PRO A 230 26.01 7.24 7.52
C PRO A 230 25.22 8.31 6.78
N GLU A 231 25.09 8.18 5.46
CA GLU A 231 24.36 9.11 4.58
C GLU A 231 22.88 9.25 4.96
N ILE A 232 22.27 8.20 5.54
CA ILE A 232 20.90 8.25 6.08
C ILE A 232 20.80 9.31 7.19
N LEU A 233 21.84 9.46 8.02
CA LEU A 233 21.85 10.38 9.17
C LEU A 233 22.03 11.85 8.76
N GLU A 234 22.47 12.08 7.51
CA GLU A 234 22.67 13.40 6.89
C GLU A 234 21.41 13.92 6.19
N ALA A 235 20.40 13.08 5.93
CA ALA A 235 19.10 13.50 5.44
C ALA A 235 18.24 14.13 6.56
N ASP A 236 17.20 14.90 6.23
CA ASP A 236 16.15 15.29 7.20
C ASP A 236 15.12 14.16 7.30
N ILE A 237 14.80 13.58 6.15
CA ILE A 237 13.81 12.52 5.97
C ILE A 237 14.46 11.39 5.19
N PHE A 238 14.37 10.17 5.73
CA PHE A 238 14.74 8.96 5.03
C PHE A 238 13.48 8.15 4.68
N VAL A 239 13.32 7.77 3.41
CA VAL A 239 12.24 6.92 2.93
C VAL A 239 12.83 5.61 2.40
N ASN A 240 12.47 4.50 3.02
CA ASN A 240 12.80 3.16 2.52
C ASN A 240 11.69 2.63 1.61
N CYS A 241 12.09 2.24 0.40
CA CYS A 241 11.22 1.67 -0.62
C CYS A 241 11.65 0.25 -1.04
N ILE A 242 12.54 -0.40 -0.28
CA ILE A 242 13.00 -1.77 -0.53
C ILE A 242 12.55 -2.70 0.60
N TYR A 243 11.88 -3.79 0.21
CA TYR A 243 11.63 -4.92 1.09
C TYR A 243 12.81 -5.90 1.03
N LEU A 244 13.45 -6.15 2.17
CA LEU A 244 14.54 -7.12 2.31
C LEU A 244 14.27 -8.01 3.52
N SER A 245 14.30 -9.33 3.31
CA SER A 245 14.08 -10.34 4.35
C SER A 245 15.25 -11.32 4.50
N SER A 246 16.30 -11.16 3.70
CA SER A 246 17.53 -11.94 3.84
C SER A 246 18.42 -11.33 4.93
N PRO A 247 19.22 -12.13 5.65
CA PRO A 247 20.14 -11.63 6.67
C PRO A 247 21.25 -10.81 6.01
N ILE A 248 21.09 -9.48 6.03
CA ILE A 248 22.07 -8.51 5.53
C ILE A 248 22.43 -7.52 6.65
N PRO A 249 23.59 -6.84 6.56
CA PRO A 249 23.88 -5.72 7.45
C PRO A 249 22.75 -4.67 7.38
N PRO A 250 22.22 -4.21 8.52
CA PRO A 250 21.13 -3.24 8.54
C PRO A 250 21.59 -1.90 7.97
N PHE A 251 20.66 -1.16 7.37
CA PHE A 251 20.91 0.17 6.81
C PHE A 251 21.26 1.18 7.90
N MET A 252 20.70 1.01 9.09
CA MET A 252 20.96 1.84 10.26
C MET A 252 20.67 1.05 11.54
N THR A 253 21.33 1.40 12.65
CA THR A 253 21.08 0.79 13.96
C THR A 253 20.89 1.85 15.04
N ARG A 254 20.31 1.49 16.19
CA ARG A 254 20.17 2.40 17.34
C ARG A 254 21.53 2.96 17.80
N GLU A 255 22.58 2.14 17.74
CA GLU A 255 23.95 2.52 18.10
C GLU A 255 24.49 3.57 17.14
N THR A 256 24.30 3.39 15.82
CA THR A 256 24.72 4.39 14.82
C THR A 256 23.96 5.70 14.96
N ILE A 257 22.65 5.64 15.27
CA ILE A 257 21.86 6.86 15.52
C ILE A 257 22.35 7.56 16.78
N ALA A 258 22.59 6.82 17.87
CA ALA A 258 23.06 7.38 19.13
C ALA A 258 24.44 8.05 18.97
N ALA A 259 25.37 7.39 18.26
CA ALA A 259 26.72 7.88 18.00
C ALA A 259 26.77 9.19 17.20
N ALA A 260 25.75 9.46 16.37
CA ALA A 260 25.66 10.71 15.60
C ALA A 260 25.49 11.97 16.46
N GLY A 261 24.93 11.80 17.66
CA GLY A 261 24.78 12.88 18.63
C GLY A 261 24.03 14.11 18.09
N LYS A 262 24.44 15.29 18.56
CA LYS A 262 23.63 16.53 18.44
C LYS A 262 23.57 17.08 17.03
N ASN A 263 24.48 16.62 16.18
CA ASN A 263 24.64 17.05 14.81
C ASN A 263 23.84 16.19 13.84
N ARG A 264 23.17 15.12 14.30
CA ARG A 264 22.31 14.31 13.44
C ARG A 264 21.25 15.18 12.78
N ARG A 265 21.14 15.10 11.46
CA ARG A 265 20.14 15.84 10.69
C ARG A 265 18.82 15.09 10.61
N LEU A 266 18.88 13.76 10.50
CA LEU A 266 17.69 12.92 10.37
C LEU A 266 16.68 13.17 11.49
N ARG A 267 15.43 13.44 11.12
CA ARG A 267 14.30 13.65 12.04
C ARG A 267 13.18 12.66 11.81
N VAL A 268 13.04 12.13 10.59
CA VAL A 268 11.97 11.20 10.23
C VAL A 268 12.51 10.05 9.39
N VAL A 269 12.12 8.84 9.77
CA VAL A 269 12.24 7.65 8.93
C VAL A 269 10.83 7.22 8.51
N VAL A 270 10.65 6.96 7.22
CA VAL A 270 9.45 6.36 6.65
C VAL A 270 9.86 5.02 6.05
N ASP A 271 9.40 3.93 6.64
CA ASP A 271 9.55 2.62 6.02
C ASP A 271 8.25 2.25 5.30
N VAL A 272 8.24 2.47 3.98
CA VAL A 272 7.10 2.09 3.12
C VAL A 272 7.03 0.58 2.95
N SER A 273 8.14 -0.11 3.18
CA SER A 273 8.25 -1.57 3.09
C SER A 273 8.11 -2.24 4.45
N CYS A 274 7.51 -1.54 5.43
CA CYS A 274 7.45 -1.99 6.80
C CYS A 274 6.79 -3.36 6.94
N ASP A 275 7.48 -4.25 7.66
CA ASP A 275 6.98 -5.56 8.03
C ASP A 275 7.53 -5.89 9.43
N THR A 276 6.66 -5.79 10.43
CA THR A 276 7.03 -6.06 11.84
C THR A 276 7.20 -7.56 12.12
N THR A 277 6.86 -8.42 11.18
CA THR A 277 7.08 -9.87 11.28
C THR A 277 8.41 -10.31 10.65
N ASN A 278 9.10 -9.41 9.95
CA ASN A 278 10.37 -9.70 9.30
C ASN A 278 11.52 -9.83 10.32
N PRO A 279 12.14 -11.03 10.47
CA PRO A 279 13.22 -11.24 11.41
C PRO A 279 14.54 -10.55 11.00
N HIS A 280 14.62 -10.08 9.75
CA HIS A 280 15.79 -9.46 9.15
C HIS A 280 15.48 -8.07 8.61
N ASN A 281 14.65 -7.30 9.34
CA ASN A 281 14.31 -5.93 8.97
C ASN A 281 15.60 -5.09 8.82
N PRO A 282 15.84 -4.45 7.66
CA PRO A 282 17.05 -3.65 7.43
C PRO A 282 17.08 -2.35 8.25
N ILE A 283 15.98 -1.97 8.89
CA ILE A 283 15.84 -0.78 9.73
C ILE A 283 15.36 -1.20 11.14
N PRO A 284 16.20 -1.90 11.93
CA PRO A 284 15.83 -2.49 13.23
C PRO A 284 15.73 -1.46 14.37
N ILE A 285 14.91 -0.43 14.19
CA ILE A 285 14.74 0.70 15.14
C ILE A 285 13.30 0.87 15.62
N TYR A 286 12.39 -0.01 15.19
CA TYR A 286 10.96 0.00 15.52
C TYR A 286 10.40 -1.42 15.55
N SER A 287 9.23 -1.59 16.18
CA SER A 287 8.58 -2.91 16.35
C SER A 287 7.04 -2.85 16.28
N VAL A 288 6.50 -1.74 15.79
CA VAL A 288 5.05 -1.50 15.67
C VAL A 288 4.73 -1.00 14.27
N ASN A 289 3.58 -1.37 13.71
CA ASN A 289 3.04 -0.67 12.54
C ASN A 289 2.28 0.56 13.05
N THR A 290 2.59 1.74 12.52
CA THR A 290 1.82 2.95 12.82
C THR A 290 0.53 3.00 11.99
N THR A 291 -0.42 3.81 12.39
CA THR A 291 -1.76 3.90 11.80
C THR A 291 -2.11 5.34 11.46
N PHE A 292 -3.17 5.60 10.70
CA PHE A 292 -3.54 6.99 10.36
C PHE A 292 -3.92 7.83 11.57
N ASP A 293 -4.56 7.28 12.60
CA ASP A 293 -4.84 7.98 13.87
C ASP A 293 -3.57 8.26 14.70
N LYS A 294 -2.56 7.39 14.60
CA LYS A 294 -1.27 7.53 15.28
C LYS A 294 -0.11 7.26 14.31
N PRO A 295 0.21 8.21 13.41
CA PRO A 295 1.05 7.95 12.23
C PRO A 295 2.55 7.84 12.54
N THR A 296 2.97 8.27 13.72
CA THR A 296 4.37 8.24 14.14
C THR A 296 4.56 7.53 15.48
N VAL A 297 5.69 6.84 15.62
CA VAL A 297 6.23 6.35 16.89
C VAL A 297 7.62 6.96 17.10
N PRO A 298 7.99 7.40 18.32
CA PRO A 298 9.34 7.87 18.58
C PRO A 298 10.34 6.71 18.49
N VAL A 299 11.53 6.99 17.96
CA VAL A 299 12.66 6.05 18.00
C VAL A 299 13.54 6.39 19.20
N GLU A 300 13.56 5.49 20.19
CA GLU A 300 14.39 5.64 21.38
C GLU A 300 15.88 5.45 21.07
N VAL A 301 16.68 6.47 21.39
CA VAL A 301 18.14 6.49 21.16
C VAL A 301 18.86 7.11 22.36
N GLY A 302 19.88 6.41 22.87
CA GLY A 302 20.70 6.81 24.02
C GLY A 302 20.32 6.18 25.37
N ASN A 303 21.20 6.34 26.37
CA ASN A 303 20.96 5.89 27.75
C ASN A 303 20.13 6.97 28.49
N ASN A 304 19.04 6.57 29.16
CA ASN A 304 18.09 7.41 29.92
C ASN A 304 17.09 8.24 29.10
N VAL A 305 16.16 7.59 28.42
CA VAL A 305 14.97 8.27 27.85
C VAL A 305 13.88 8.36 28.92
N ILE A 306 13.62 9.56 29.44
CA ILE A 306 12.35 9.83 30.16
C ILE A 306 11.25 9.96 29.09
N LEU A 307 10.17 9.21 29.27
CA LEU A 307 9.04 9.09 28.35
C LEU A 307 8.03 10.23 28.54
N THR A 308 8.40 11.48 28.23
CA THR A 308 7.39 12.53 28.00
C THR A 308 7.71 13.34 26.75
N TYR A 309 6.68 13.82 26.05
CA TYR A 309 6.84 14.66 24.85
C TYR A 309 7.74 15.89 25.09
N LEU A 310 7.79 16.35 26.34
CA LEU A 310 8.56 17.49 26.82
C LEU A 310 10.01 17.16 27.23
N SER A 311 10.37 15.88 27.42
CA SER A 311 11.71 15.43 27.84
C SER A 311 12.52 14.75 26.73
N ARG A 312 12.08 14.85 25.46
CA ARG A 312 12.63 14.18 24.25
C ARG A 312 14.07 14.51 23.85
N ARG A 313 14.83 15.22 24.69
CA ARG A 313 16.27 15.37 24.50
C ARG A 313 16.95 14.30 25.35
N SER A 314 17.13 13.09 24.80
CA SER A 314 18.24 12.26 25.26
C SER A 314 19.49 13.14 25.17
N GLU A 315 20.33 13.14 26.21
CA GLU A 315 21.48 14.04 26.29
C GLU A 315 22.31 13.95 25.01
N GLY A 316 22.12 14.94 24.13
CA GLY A 316 22.83 15.06 22.87
C GLY A 316 22.14 14.58 21.59
N ASN A 317 20.94 13.97 21.53
CA ASN A 317 20.33 13.59 20.23
C ASN A 317 19.02 14.36 19.95
N PRO A 318 18.77 14.84 18.71
CA PRO A 318 17.47 15.41 18.36
C PRO A 318 16.38 14.31 18.29
N PRO A 319 15.09 14.64 18.40
CA PRO A 319 14.02 13.65 18.23
C PRO A 319 14.10 12.93 16.87
N LEU A 320 13.67 11.66 16.85
CA LEU A 320 13.52 10.86 15.64
C LEU A 320 12.14 10.21 15.66
N ALA A 321 11.36 10.45 14.61
CA ALA A 321 10.05 9.83 14.40
C ALA A 321 10.13 8.73 13.33
N MET A 322 9.40 7.65 13.56
CA MET A 322 9.24 6.55 12.61
C MET A 322 7.80 6.52 12.10
N VAL A 323 7.64 6.43 10.78
CA VAL A 323 6.39 6.13 10.08
C VAL A 323 6.51 4.72 9.49
N SER A 324 5.58 3.84 9.84
CA SER A 324 5.55 2.42 9.45
C SER A 324 4.12 1.97 9.19
N ILE A 325 3.43 2.73 8.33
CA ILE A 325 2.04 2.49 7.95
C ILE A 325 2.02 1.54 6.76
N ASP A 326 1.37 0.38 6.89
CA ASP A 326 1.37 -0.67 5.87
C ASP A 326 0.33 -0.47 4.74
N HIS A 327 -0.48 0.58 4.84
CA HIS A 327 -1.54 0.93 3.89
C HIS A 327 -1.48 2.39 3.41
N LEU A 328 -0.27 2.94 3.27
CA LEU A 328 -0.02 4.31 2.78
C LEU A 328 -0.81 4.75 1.53
N PRO A 329 -1.06 3.91 0.50
CA PRO A 329 -1.83 4.35 -0.66
C PRO A 329 -3.27 4.79 -0.34
N THR A 330 -3.82 4.38 0.81
CA THR A 330 -5.14 4.82 1.28
C THR A 330 -5.18 6.31 1.62
N LEU A 331 -4.02 6.96 1.81
CA LEU A 331 -3.94 8.40 2.00
C LEU A 331 -4.23 9.20 0.72
N LEU A 332 -4.10 8.56 -0.45
CA LEU A 332 -4.44 9.13 -1.75
C LEU A 332 -5.28 8.14 -2.59
N PRO A 333 -6.52 7.85 -2.15
CA PRO A 333 -7.25 6.67 -2.62
C PRO A 333 -7.73 6.78 -4.07
N ARG A 334 -8.03 8.00 -4.57
CA ARG A 334 -8.51 8.21 -5.95
C ARG A 334 -7.42 7.87 -6.97
N GLU A 335 -6.26 8.49 -6.88
CA GLU A 335 -5.14 8.29 -7.79
C GLU A 335 -4.52 6.90 -7.63
N ALA A 336 -4.46 6.37 -6.40
CA ALA A 336 -4.06 4.99 -6.16
C ALA A 336 -4.97 3.98 -6.87
N SER A 337 -6.29 4.21 -6.85
CA SER A 337 -7.26 3.37 -7.56
C SER A 337 -7.17 3.53 -9.06
N GLU A 338 -7.04 4.75 -9.58
CA GLU A 338 -6.92 4.97 -11.03
C GLU A 338 -5.69 4.26 -11.60
N GLN A 339 -4.53 4.40 -10.95
CA GLN A 339 -3.32 3.73 -11.39
C GLN A 339 -3.43 2.21 -11.28
N PHE A 340 -3.96 1.69 -10.17
CA PHE A 340 -4.12 0.25 -9.97
C PHE A 340 -5.07 -0.33 -11.01
N SER A 341 -6.24 0.28 -11.19
CA SER A 341 -7.24 -0.19 -12.13
C SER A 341 -6.75 -0.10 -13.58
N ALA A 342 -6.04 0.98 -13.94
CA ALA A 342 -5.45 1.12 -15.27
C ALA A 342 -4.41 0.03 -15.56
N ALA A 343 -3.61 -0.35 -14.57
CA ALA A 343 -2.65 -1.44 -14.69
C ALA A 343 -3.31 -2.83 -14.76
N LEU A 344 -4.45 -3.00 -14.08
CA LEU A 344 -5.24 -4.24 -14.09
C LEU A 344 -6.06 -4.42 -15.38
N LEU A 345 -6.47 -3.31 -16.03
CA LEU A 345 -7.35 -3.28 -17.19
C LEU A 345 -6.96 -4.24 -18.32
N PRO A 346 -5.69 -4.36 -18.76
CA PRO A 346 -5.33 -5.32 -19.80
C PRO A 346 -5.66 -6.77 -19.43
N SER A 347 -5.52 -7.14 -18.15
CA SER A 347 -5.90 -8.47 -17.68
C SER A 347 -7.42 -8.64 -17.66
N LEU A 348 -8.16 -7.62 -17.22
CA LEU A 348 -9.64 -7.66 -17.21
C LEU A 348 -10.22 -7.79 -18.61
N LEU A 349 -9.63 -7.14 -19.61
CA LEU A 349 -10.06 -7.29 -21.02
C LEU A 349 -9.90 -8.73 -21.54
N GLU A 350 -8.99 -9.52 -20.96
CA GLU A 350 -8.80 -10.94 -21.27
C GLU A 350 -9.69 -11.88 -20.43
N LEU A 351 -10.51 -11.37 -19.51
CA LEU A 351 -11.41 -12.18 -18.67
C LEU A 351 -12.41 -13.06 -19.47
N PRO A 352 -12.94 -12.64 -20.64
CA PRO A 352 -13.72 -13.52 -21.51
C PRO A 352 -12.92 -14.76 -21.98
N ASN A 353 -11.60 -14.62 -22.12
CA ASN A 353 -10.66 -15.65 -22.54
C ASN A 353 -9.96 -16.34 -21.36
N ARG A 354 -10.46 -16.19 -20.12
CA ARG A 354 -9.77 -16.66 -18.89
C ARG A 354 -9.36 -18.14 -18.87
N LYS A 355 -9.96 -18.99 -19.70
CA LYS A 355 -9.60 -20.41 -19.85
C LYS A 355 -8.32 -20.65 -20.67
N SER A 356 -7.88 -19.67 -21.45
CA SER A 356 -6.69 -19.74 -22.30
C SER A 356 -5.70 -18.60 -22.06
N ALA A 357 -6.17 -17.44 -21.58
CA ALA A 357 -5.33 -16.31 -21.25
C ALA A 357 -4.42 -16.64 -20.05
N ARG A 358 -3.10 -16.60 -20.29
CA ARG A 358 -2.04 -17.03 -19.35
C ARG A 358 -2.24 -16.48 -17.93
N VAL A 359 -2.50 -15.17 -17.81
CA VAL A 359 -2.65 -14.48 -16.52
C VAL A 359 -3.74 -15.11 -15.64
N TRP A 360 -4.85 -15.57 -16.24
CA TRP A 360 -5.96 -16.19 -15.53
C TRP A 360 -5.75 -17.69 -15.31
N VAL A 361 -5.15 -18.38 -16.28
CA VAL A 361 -4.82 -19.81 -16.17
C VAL A 361 -3.81 -20.06 -15.05
N GLU A 362 -2.76 -19.23 -14.97
CA GLU A 362 -1.75 -19.31 -13.91
C GLU A 362 -2.36 -19.00 -12.54
N ALA A 363 -3.25 -18.01 -12.47
CA ALA A 363 -3.96 -17.68 -11.24
C ALA A 363 -4.89 -18.81 -10.77
N GLU A 364 -5.64 -19.44 -11.69
CA GLU A 364 -6.48 -20.60 -11.34
C GLU A 364 -5.62 -21.77 -10.86
N LYS A 365 -4.51 -22.06 -11.56
CA LYS A 365 -3.60 -23.14 -11.18
C LYS A 365 -3.09 -22.94 -9.75
N LEU A 366 -2.61 -21.74 -9.42
CA LEU A 366 -2.14 -21.40 -8.08
C LEU A 366 -3.26 -21.53 -7.04
N PHE A 367 -4.47 -21.06 -7.37
CA PHE A 367 -5.63 -21.24 -6.50
C PHE A 367 -5.91 -22.71 -6.21
N ARG A 368 -5.92 -23.60 -7.22
CA ARG A 368 -6.18 -25.03 -7.01
C ARG A 368 -5.12 -25.69 -6.15
N GLU A 369 -3.85 -25.32 -6.32
CA GLU A 369 -2.75 -25.77 -5.47
C GLU A 369 -2.98 -25.37 -4.01
N LYS A 370 -3.23 -24.09 -3.75
CA LYS A 370 -3.46 -23.55 -2.40
C LYS A 370 -4.75 -24.05 -1.77
N LEU A 371 -5.79 -24.24 -2.56
CA LEU A 371 -7.04 -24.87 -2.11
C LEU A 371 -6.77 -26.31 -1.63
N GLY A 372 -5.95 -27.08 -2.35
CA GLY A 372 -5.56 -28.43 -1.93
C GLY A 372 -4.74 -28.46 -0.63
N GLU A 373 -3.87 -27.48 -0.41
CA GLU A 373 -3.17 -27.29 0.87
C GLU A 373 -4.15 -26.98 2.01
N ALA A 374 -5.09 -26.06 1.79
CA ALA A 374 -6.08 -25.65 2.78
C ALA A 374 -7.05 -26.78 3.16
N VAL A 375 -7.56 -27.53 2.17
CA VAL A 375 -8.45 -28.67 2.39
C VAL A 375 -7.79 -29.71 3.29
N LYS A 376 -6.50 -30.01 3.08
CA LYS A 376 -5.73 -30.90 3.96
C LYS A 376 -5.57 -30.32 5.37
N ALA A 377 -5.31 -29.03 5.48
CA ALA A 377 -5.13 -28.36 6.78
C ALA A 377 -6.43 -28.32 7.61
N GLU A 378 -7.59 -28.21 6.95
CA GLU A 378 -8.91 -28.20 7.59
C GLU A 378 -9.55 -29.59 7.74
N GLY A 379 -8.98 -30.63 7.13
CA GLY A 379 -9.50 -32.00 7.17
C GLY A 379 -10.82 -32.19 6.41
N LEU A 380 -10.97 -31.53 5.26
CA LEU A 380 -12.19 -31.53 4.43
C LEU A 380 -12.16 -32.51 3.25
#